data_AF-A0A6M8FA20-F1
#
_entry.id   AF-A0A6M8FA20-F1
#
_cell.length_a   1.000
_cell.length_b   1.000
_cell.length_c   1.000
_cell.angle_alpha   90.00
_cell.angle_beta   90.00
_cell.angle_gamma   90.00
#
_symmetry.space_group_name_H-M   'P 1'
#
loop_
_entity.id
_entity.type
_entity.pdbx_description
1 polymer ?
#
loop_
_entity_poly.entity_id
_entity_poly.type
_entity_poly.pdbx_seq_one_letter_code
_entity_poly.pdbx_strand_id
1 'polypeptide(L)'
;MRWLCGALSACLVEPALGLGREVGYAEAAGHFASLQELQHCGDWQLGERSVALRLLRFTLYGQDLLFVDLLQPAADGTHLQVERGFGFVEFNNDHAEMSLEQLRCSSDGKTGVHISGIAENGHDGSRQRFQINLDGRSGAYRYQASPSE
;
A
#
# COMPACT_ATOMS: atom_id res chain seq x y z
N MET A 1 60.26 9.47 14.56
CA MET A 1 60.07 8.61 13.37
C MET A 1 58.99 7.59 13.68
N ARG A 2 58.07 7.38 12.72
CA ARG A 2 56.96 6.41 12.66
C ARG A 2 55.58 6.88 13.14
N TRP A 3 54.87 7.43 12.15
CA TRP A 3 53.43 7.43 12.00
C TRP A 3 52.86 6.02 11.98
N LEU A 4 51.62 5.86 12.44
CA LEU A 4 50.69 4.85 11.94
C LEU A 4 49.27 5.45 11.93
N CYS A 5 48.84 5.87 10.74
CA CYS A 5 47.46 6.09 10.39
C CYS A 5 46.70 4.76 10.52
N GLY A 6 45.69 4.69 11.37
CA GLY A 6 44.64 3.68 11.30
C GLY A 6 43.53 4.20 10.39
N ALA A 7 43.41 3.63 9.20
CA ALA A 7 42.28 3.85 8.30
C ALA A 7 41.54 2.52 8.06
N LEU A 8 40.26 2.66 7.74
CA LEU A 8 39.31 1.67 7.20
C LEU A 8 38.68 0.72 8.24
N SER A 9 37.37 0.42 8.23
CA SER A 9 36.38 0.52 7.16
C SER A 9 35.02 0.95 7.73
N ALA A 10 34.40 1.96 7.12
CA ALA A 10 32.96 2.11 7.20
C ALA A 10 32.35 1.06 6.27
N CYS A 11 31.70 0.03 6.83
CA CYS A 11 30.80 -0.81 6.05
C CYS A 11 29.62 0.08 5.62
N LEU A 12 29.71 0.65 4.42
CA LEU A 12 28.54 1.10 3.69
C LEU A 12 27.75 -0.17 3.38
N VAL A 13 26.75 -0.46 4.21
CA VAL A 13 25.74 -1.46 3.88
C VAL A 13 24.99 -0.85 2.70
N GLU A 14 25.36 -1.24 1.48
CA GLU A 14 24.54 -0.96 0.31
C GLU A 14 23.16 -1.56 0.60
N PRO A 15 22.06 -0.79 0.47
CA PRO A 15 20.74 -1.38 0.54
C PRO A 15 20.70 -2.43 -0.55
N ALA A 16 20.43 -3.69 -0.18
CA ALA A 16 20.18 -4.73 -1.15
C ALA A 16 19.09 -4.21 -2.09
N LEU A 17 19.47 -3.87 -3.32
CA LEU A 17 18.55 -3.54 -4.38
C LEU A 17 17.74 -4.81 -4.61
N GLY A 18 16.58 -4.91 -3.95
CA GLY A 18 15.59 -5.91 -4.31
C GLY A 18 15.33 -5.76 -5.80
N LEU A 19 15.31 -6.88 -6.52
CA LEU A 19 14.84 -6.89 -7.90
C LEU A 19 13.43 -6.25 -7.93
N GLY A 20 13.17 -5.48 -8.98
CA GLY A 20 11.87 -4.84 -9.20
C GLY A 20 11.78 -3.36 -8.86
N ARG A 21 10.60 -2.80 -9.15
CA ARG A 21 10.22 -1.40 -8.91
C ARG A 21 8.85 -1.36 -8.25
N GLU A 22 8.60 -0.28 -7.53
CA GLU A 22 7.25 0.01 -7.05
C GLU A 22 6.34 0.39 -8.23
N VAL A 23 5.19 -0.26 -8.31
CA VAL A 23 4.09 0.06 -9.22
C VAL A 23 3.25 1.16 -8.58
N GLY A 24 3.30 2.34 -9.18
CA GLY A 24 2.55 3.50 -8.69
C GLY A 24 1.06 3.41 -8.97
N TYR A 25 0.26 4.13 -8.17
CA TYR A 25 -1.19 4.19 -8.31
C TYR A 25 -1.66 4.57 -9.72
N ALA A 26 -1.07 5.61 -10.32
CA ALA A 26 -1.49 6.10 -11.63
C ALA A 26 -1.32 5.04 -12.74
N GLU A 27 -0.30 4.20 -12.62
CA GLU A 27 -0.08 3.08 -13.52
C GLU A 27 -1.19 2.03 -13.34
N ALA A 28 -1.40 1.55 -12.12
CA ALA A 28 -2.45 0.57 -11.83
C ALA A 28 -3.85 1.06 -12.25
N ALA A 29 -4.18 2.33 -11.98
CA ALA A 29 -5.43 2.95 -12.39
C ALA A 29 -5.60 3.02 -13.91
N GLY A 30 -4.51 3.14 -14.67
CA GLY A 30 -4.50 3.05 -16.13
C GLY A 30 -4.91 1.67 -16.66
N HIS A 31 -4.83 0.63 -15.83
CA HIS A 31 -5.21 -0.74 -16.13
C HIS A 31 -6.52 -1.13 -15.42
N PHE A 32 -7.56 -0.31 -15.52
CA PHE A 32 -8.84 -0.53 -14.82
C PHE A 32 -9.44 -1.94 -15.00
N ALA A 33 -9.23 -2.58 -16.16
CA ALA A 33 -9.69 -3.95 -16.41
C ALA A 33 -9.05 -5.02 -15.50
N SER A 34 -7.94 -4.69 -14.82
CA SER A 34 -7.26 -5.55 -13.85
C SER A 34 -7.77 -5.40 -12.42
N LEU A 35 -8.67 -4.44 -12.15
CA LEU A 35 -9.29 -4.25 -10.85
C LEU A 35 -10.12 -5.50 -10.49
N GLN A 36 -9.73 -6.20 -9.42
CA GLN A 36 -10.42 -7.40 -8.95
C GLN A 36 -11.37 -7.10 -7.79
N GLU A 37 -11.05 -6.09 -7.00
CA GLU A 37 -11.80 -5.80 -5.78
C GLU A 37 -11.81 -4.31 -5.48
N LEU A 38 -12.98 -3.82 -5.05
CA LEU A 38 -13.19 -2.47 -4.57
C LEU A 38 -14.05 -2.55 -3.31
N GLN A 39 -13.51 -2.11 -2.18
CA GLN A 39 -14.23 -2.06 -0.91
C GLN A 39 -14.37 -0.62 -0.43
N HIS A 40 -15.55 -0.25 0.08
CA HIS A 40 -15.72 1.01 0.81
C HIS A 40 -15.27 0.80 2.26
N CYS A 41 -14.25 1.54 2.69
CA CYS A 41 -13.69 1.45 4.03
C CYS A 41 -14.42 2.36 5.02
N GLY A 42 -15.08 3.41 4.52
CA GLY A 42 -15.85 4.36 5.31
C GLY A 42 -15.66 5.78 4.81
N ASP A 43 -16.36 6.69 5.48
CA ASP A 43 -16.37 8.12 5.19
C ASP A 43 -15.88 8.89 6.41
N TRP A 44 -15.31 10.07 6.19
CA TRP A 44 -14.92 10.97 7.28
C TRP A 44 -15.00 12.43 6.86
N GLN A 45 -15.05 13.31 7.85
CA GLN A 45 -15.15 14.76 7.64
C GLN A 45 -13.76 15.40 7.67
N LEU A 46 -13.38 16.02 6.56
CA LEU A 46 -12.15 16.80 6.41
C LEU A 46 -12.52 18.30 6.38
N GLY A 47 -12.74 18.86 7.56
CA GLY A 47 -13.35 20.20 7.67
C GLY A 47 -14.83 20.10 7.33
N GLU A 48 -15.29 20.91 6.36
CA GLU A 48 -16.66 20.86 5.84
C GLU A 48 -16.85 19.85 4.69
N ARG A 49 -15.76 19.22 4.23
CA ARG A 49 -15.80 18.26 3.12
C ARG A 49 -16.01 16.84 3.63
N SER A 50 -17.01 16.15 3.10
CA SER A 50 -17.14 14.71 3.23
C SER A 50 -16.20 14.03 2.23
N VAL A 51 -15.33 13.15 2.73
CA VAL A 51 -14.44 12.34 1.89
C VAL A 51 -14.66 10.86 2.16
N ALA A 52 -14.54 10.04 1.12
CA ALA A 52 -14.74 8.60 1.19
C ALA A 52 -13.42 7.88 0.95
N LEU A 53 -13.23 6.74 1.61
CA LEU A 53 -12.03 5.92 1.48
C LEU A 53 -12.39 4.57 0.85
N ARG A 54 -11.67 4.18 -0.20
CA ARG A 54 -11.87 2.89 -0.86
C ARG A 54 -10.58 2.10 -0.92
N LEU A 55 -10.64 0.82 -0.60
CA LEU A 55 -9.56 -0.14 -0.85
C LEU A 55 -9.73 -0.70 -2.27
N LEU A 56 -8.63 -0.79 -3.00
CA LEU A 56 -8.58 -1.36 -4.34
C LEU A 56 -7.54 -2.48 -4.39
N ARG A 57 -7.92 -3.62 -4.95
CA ARG A 57 -7.00 -4.70 -5.30
C ARG A 57 -7.00 -4.88 -6.81
N PHE A 58 -5.83 -4.73 -7.42
CA PHE A 58 -5.59 -5.00 -8.83
C PHE A 58 -4.77 -6.27 -8.96
N THR A 59 -4.91 -7.00 -10.07
CA THR A 59 -3.99 -8.09 -10.42
C THR A 59 -3.21 -7.72 -11.67
N LEU A 60 -1.94 -7.37 -11.51
CA LEU A 60 -1.02 -6.95 -12.58
C LEU A 60 0.32 -7.65 -12.41
N TYR A 61 1.03 -7.86 -13.53
CA TYR A 61 2.35 -8.50 -13.52
C TYR A 61 2.39 -9.87 -12.84
N GLY A 62 1.25 -10.59 -12.80
CA GLY A 62 1.16 -11.90 -12.15
C GLY A 62 1.02 -11.87 -10.63
N GLN A 63 0.76 -10.70 -10.03
CA GLN A 63 0.57 -10.53 -8.59
C GLN A 63 -0.58 -9.57 -8.28
N ASP A 64 -0.97 -9.54 -7.01
CA ASP A 64 -1.90 -8.55 -6.49
C ASP A 64 -1.17 -7.26 -6.05
N LEU A 65 -1.77 -6.13 -6.39
CA LEU A 65 -1.38 -4.79 -5.95
C LEU A 65 -2.50 -4.20 -5.09
N LEU A 66 -2.12 -3.44 -4.06
CA LEU A 66 -3.05 -2.88 -3.08
C LEU A 66 -2.94 -1.35 -3.04
N PHE A 67 -4.08 -0.68 -3.13
CA PHE A 67 -4.16 0.77 -3.06
C PHE A 67 -5.34 1.23 -2.20
N VAL A 68 -5.26 2.47 -1.71
CA VAL A 68 -6.40 3.18 -1.12
C VAL A 68 -6.64 4.47 -1.87
N ASP A 69 -7.89 4.72 -2.23
CA ASP A 69 -8.34 6.01 -2.75
C ASP A 69 -8.97 6.85 -1.64
N LEU A 70 -8.53 8.09 -1.52
CA LEU A 70 -9.29 9.16 -0.89
C LEU A 70 -10.06 9.91 -1.97
N LEU A 71 -11.38 9.87 -1.83
CA LEU A 71 -12.33 10.41 -2.78
C LEU A 71 -13.03 11.63 -2.19
N GLN A 72 -13.30 12.60 -3.04
CA GLN A 72 -14.12 13.76 -2.71
C GLN A 72 -15.20 13.95 -3.78
N PRO A 73 -16.30 14.65 -3.47
CA PRO A 73 -17.24 15.10 -4.50
C PRO A 73 -16.52 15.91 -5.57
N ALA A 74 -16.83 15.63 -6.84
CA ALA A 74 -16.41 16.47 -7.95
C ALA A 74 -17.05 17.87 -7.85
N ALA A 75 -16.51 18.84 -8.58
CA ALA A 75 -16.97 20.23 -8.51
C ALA A 75 -18.45 20.41 -8.91
N ASP A 76 -18.97 19.50 -9.74
CA ASP A 76 -20.38 19.48 -10.15
C ASP A 76 -21.30 18.75 -9.15
N GLY A 77 -20.73 18.10 -8.13
CA GLY A 77 -21.43 17.32 -7.11
C GLY A 77 -22.07 16.02 -7.61
N THR A 78 -21.84 15.60 -8.86
CA THR A 78 -22.57 14.48 -9.47
C THR A 78 -21.89 13.12 -9.26
N HIS A 79 -20.59 13.14 -9.00
CA HIS A 79 -19.78 11.94 -8.83
C HIS A 79 -18.65 12.16 -7.83
N LEU A 80 -18.02 11.07 -7.43
CA LEU A 80 -16.79 11.11 -6.63
C LEU A 80 -15.58 11.09 -7.57
N GLN A 81 -14.58 11.90 -7.25
CA GLN A 81 -13.29 11.93 -7.91
C GLN A 81 -12.18 11.56 -6.92
N VAL A 82 -11.13 10.92 -7.42
CA VAL A 82 -9.94 10.59 -6.64
C VAL A 82 -9.17 11.89 -6.37
N GLU A 83 -9.09 12.27 -5.10
CA GLU A 83 -8.22 13.38 -4.65
C GLU A 83 -6.79 12.87 -4.48
N ARG A 84 -6.62 11.65 -3.96
CA ARG A 84 -5.31 11.02 -3.74
C ARG A 84 -5.42 9.51 -3.70
N GLY A 85 -4.45 8.83 -4.32
CA GLY A 85 -4.22 7.39 -4.18
C GLY A 85 -3.01 7.11 -3.27
N PHE A 86 -3.09 6.07 -2.46
CA PHE A 86 -2.02 5.57 -1.60
C PHE A 86 -1.65 4.15 -2.01
N GLY A 87 -0.36 3.83 -2.00
CA GLY A 87 0.16 2.47 -2.26
C GLY A 87 0.96 1.95 -1.07
N PHE A 88 1.28 0.65 -1.11
CA PHE A 88 2.01 -0.04 -0.05
C PHE A 88 3.17 -0.81 -0.65
N VAL A 89 4.40 -0.47 -0.27
CA VAL A 89 5.62 -1.00 -0.90
C VAL A 89 5.77 -2.51 -0.71
N GLU A 90 5.18 -3.05 0.36
CA GLU A 90 5.19 -4.47 0.70
C GLU A 90 4.44 -5.33 -0.33
N PHE A 91 3.48 -4.75 -1.05
CA PHE A 91 2.66 -5.46 -2.05
C PHE A 91 2.88 -4.95 -3.47
N ASN A 92 3.27 -3.69 -3.62
CA ASN A 92 3.30 -3.02 -4.92
C ASN A 92 4.68 -3.09 -5.61
N ASN A 93 5.59 -3.94 -5.18
CA ASN A 93 6.82 -4.22 -5.94
C ASN A 93 6.50 -5.24 -7.05
N ASP A 94 6.81 -4.93 -8.32
CA ASP A 94 6.47 -5.77 -9.48
C ASP A 94 7.18 -7.14 -9.56
N HIS A 95 7.99 -7.49 -8.56
CA HIS A 95 8.65 -8.79 -8.38
C HIS A 95 8.29 -9.44 -7.04
N ALA A 96 7.24 -9.00 -6.36
CA ALA A 96 6.86 -9.55 -5.05
C ALA A 96 6.17 -10.91 -5.16
N GLU A 97 5.50 -11.21 -6.28
CA GLU A 97 4.71 -12.43 -6.50
C GLU A 97 3.67 -12.68 -5.39
N MET A 98 3.07 -11.61 -4.86
CA MET A 98 2.14 -11.70 -3.74
C MET A 98 0.70 -11.88 -4.22
N SER A 99 -0.05 -12.79 -3.59
CA SER A 99 -1.52 -12.91 -3.72
C SER A 99 -2.20 -12.49 -2.43
N LEU A 100 -3.31 -11.76 -2.51
CA LEU A 100 -4.01 -11.20 -1.35
C LEU A 100 -5.41 -11.79 -1.19
N GLU A 101 -5.72 -12.22 0.03
CA GLU A 101 -7.01 -12.82 0.37
C GLU A 101 -7.59 -12.23 1.66
N GLN A 102 -8.89 -12.44 1.85
CA GLN A 102 -9.61 -12.05 3.07
C GLN A 102 -9.43 -10.57 3.43
N LEU A 103 -9.29 -9.72 2.41
CA LEU A 103 -9.14 -8.29 2.57
C LEU A 103 -10.35 -7.73 3.32
N ARG A 104 -10.06 -6.90 4.32
CA ARG A 104 -11.04 -6.11 5.04
C ARG A 104 -10.47 -4.73 5.26
N CYS A 105 -11.31 -3.71 5.16
CA CYS A 105 -10.95 -2.39 5.59
C CYS A 105 -12.04 -1.70 6.40
N SER A 106 -11.62 -0.78 7.27
CA SER A 106 -12.50 0.11 8.03
C SER A 106 -11.83 1.45 8.29
N SER A 107 -12.64 2.51 8.38
CA SER A 107 -12.23 3.84 8.82
C SER A 107 -12.48 4.00 10.33
N ASP A 108 -11.66 4.82 11.00
CA ASP A 108 -11.89 5.27 12.37
C ASP A 108 -12.87 6.47 12.46
N GLY A 109 -13.43 6.90 11.32
CA GLY A 109 -14.29 8.09 11.20
C GLY A 109 -13.52 9.41 11.24
N LYS A 110 -12.19 9.34 11.30
CA LYS A 110 -11.22 10.44 11.19
C LYS A 110 -10.22 10.05 10.09
N THR A 111 -8.93 10.35 10.28
CA THR A 111 -7.90 10.14 9.26
C THR A 111 -7.51 8.67 9.08
N GLY A 112 -7.85 7.80 10.03
CA GLY A 112 -7.29 6.46 10.13
C GLY A 112 -8.04 5.45 9.27
N VAL A 113 -7.30 4.68 8.46
CA VAL A 113 -7.80 3.50 7.75
C VAL A 113 -7.07 2.27 8.25
N HIS A 114 -7.83 1.29 8.69
CA HIS A 114 -7.35 -0.01 9.13
C HIS A 114 -7.63 -0.99 8.02
N ILE A 115 -6.59 -1.65 7.51
CA ILE A 115 -6.68 -2.68 6.48
C ILE A 115 -6.08 -3.95 7.05
N SER A 116 -6.68 -5.08 6.76
CA SER A 116 -6.14 -6.38 7.14
C SER A 116 -6.45 -7.41 6.06
N GLY A 117 -5.63 -8.46 6.01
CA GLY A 117 -5.83 -9.57 5.09
C GLY A 117 -4.82 -10.68 5.35
N ILE A 118 -4.80 -11.62 4.40
CA ILE A 118 -3.77 -12.64 4.28
C ILE A 118 -3.02 -12.37 2.98
N ALA A 119 -1.70 -12.47 3.04
CA ALA A 119 -0.84 -12.38 1.88
C ALA A 119 -0.07 -13.68 1.73
N GLU A 120 -0.03 -14.22 0.51
CA GLU A 120 0.68 -15.44 0.15
C GLU A 120 1.80 -15.12 -0.83
N ASN A 121 3.01 -15.58 -0.53
CA ASN A 121 4.18 -15.39 -1.37
C ASN A 121 4.28 -16.51 -2.41
N GLY A 122 4.29 -16.16 -3.69
CA GLY A 122 4.33 -17.12 -4.79
C GLY A 122 5.63 -17.92 -4.91
N HIS A 123 6.75 -17.43 -4.35
CA HIS A 123 8.04 -18.10 -4.43
C HIS A 123 8.17 -19.29 -3.46
N ASP A 124 7.67 -19.15 -2.23
CA ASP A 124 7.84 -20.15 -1.17
C ASP A 124 6.51 -20.65 -0.57
N GLY A 125 5.38 -20.11 -1.01
CA GLY A 125 4.05 -20.44 -0.51
C GLY A 125 3.81 -19.99 0.94
N SER A 126 4.68 -19.17 1.51
CA SER A 126 4.50 -18.68 2.88
C SER A 126 3.30 -17.74 2.95
N ARG A 127 2.49 -17.91 4.00
CA ARG A 127 1.29 -17.11 4.23
C ARG A 127 1.46 -16.28 5.48
N GLN A 128 1.09 -15.01 5.38
CA GLN A 128 1.19 -14.05 6.47
C GLN A 128 -0.13 -13.30 6.63
N ARG A 129 -0.60 -13.17 7.86
CA ARG A 129 -1.66 -12.22 8.20
C ARG A 129 -1.03 -10.85 8.34
N PHE A 130 -1.59 -9.86 7.66
CA PHE A 130 -1.10 -8.50 7.72
C PHE A 130 -2.14 -7.52 8.25
N GLN A 131 -1.65 -6.40 8.77
CA GLN A 131 -2.42 -5.22 9.14
C GLN A 131 -1.68 -3.96 8.69
N ILE A 132 -2.44 -3.02 8.15
CA ILE A 132 -1.96 -1.69 7.78
C ILE A 132 -2.84 -0.66 8.48
N ASN A 133 -2.20 0.27 9.18
CA ASN A 133 -2.85 1.46 9.72
C ASN A 133 -2.33 2.67 8.93
N LEU A 134 -3.17 3.19 8.03
CA LEU A 134 -2.89 4.33 7.16
C LEU A 134 -3.48 5.60 7.78
N ASP A 135 -2.69 6.68 7.83
CA ASP A 135 -3.21 8.03 8.04
C ASP A 135 -3.52 8.67 6.67
N GLY A 136 -4.80 8.76 6.33
CA GLY A 136 -5.29 9.28 5.05
C GLY A 136 -5.01 10.77 4.81
N ARG A 137 -4.51 11.53 5.79
CA ARG A 137 -4.11 12.94 5.59
C ARG A 137 -2.67 13.03 5.11
N SER A 138 -1.77 12.35 5.81
CA SER A 138 -0.32 12.39 5.58
C SER A 138 0.15 11.35 4.56
N GLY A 139 -0.60 10.25 4.40
CA GLY A 139 -0.17 9.07 3.66
C GLY A 139 0.81 8.18 4.42
N ALA A 140 1.22 8.57 5.63
CA ALA A 140 2.06 7.72 6.46
C ALA A 140 1.27 6.48 6.91
N TYR A 141 1.92 5.33 6.96
CA TYR A 141 1.29 4.10 7.42
C TYR A 141 2.23 3.26 8.28
N ARG A 142 1.63 2.35 9.05
CA ARG A 142 2.34 1.31 9.79
C ARG A 142 1.89 -0.05 9.28
N TYR A 143 2.84 -0.83 8.78
CA TYR A 143 2.65 -2.23 8.41
C TYR A 143 3.06 -3.17 9.55
N GLN A 144 2.28 -4.22 9.75
CA GLN A 144 2.58 -5.33 10.65
C GLN A 144 2.15 -6.63 9.98
N ALA A 145 2.97 -7.66 10.09
CA ALA A 145 2.63 -8.99 9.63
C ALA A 145 3.11 -10.06 10.62
N SER A 146 2.38 -11.17 10.64
CA SER A 146 2.75 -12.38 11.36
C SER A 146 2.43 -13.59 10.50
N PRO A 147 3.12 -14.72 10.68
CA PRO A 147 2.76 -15.97 10.01
C PRO A 147 1.27 -16.29 10.21
N SER A 148 0.60 -16.77 9.16
CA SER A 148 -0.74 -17.32 9.25
C SER A 148 -0.67 -18.84 9.18
N GLU A 149 -1.35 -19.52 10.11
CA GLU A 149 -1.53 -20.97 10.12
C GLU A 149 -2.36 -21.48 8.93
#